data_AF-A0A382UHE9-F1
#
_entry.id   AF-A0A382UHE9-F1
#
_cell.length_a   1.000
_cell.length_b   1.000
_cell.length_c   1.000
_cell.angle_alpha   90.00
_cell.angle_beta   90.00
_cell.angle_gamma   90.00
#
_symmetry.space_group_name_H-M   'P 1'
#
loop_
_entity.id
_entity.type
_entity.pdbx_description
1 polymer ?
#
loop_
_entity_poly.entity_id
_entity_poly.type
_entity_poly.pdbx_seq_one_letter_code
_entity_poly.pdbx_strand_id
1 'polypeptide(L)'
;VAVDAGADAVKFQKRTIDLVYTKEFLDSSRESPWGTTQREQKEGLEFGLEEYKEIDRYCKEKGIEWFASAWDLDSQAFLRQFNLKHNKIASAMIVYTDFLKEVASEGRHTFISTGMTTEEDITKAVKVFQSVNCPFTLMHCVSTYPMKDKDANLNAIHTLREKYKCDVGYSGHEVGLAVSYGATALGITALERHVTLDRSMYGSDQSASIERAGFRMLVGAVRKIEIA
;
A
#
# COMPACT_ATOMS: atom_id res chain seq x y z
N VAL A 1 4.47 10.08 -13.52
CA VAL A 1 4.59 10.68 -12.17
C VAL A 1 5.72 10.04 -11.37
N ALA A 2 5.65 8.74 -11.09
CA ALA A 2 6.61 8.08 -10.20
C ALA A 2 8.09 8.17 -10.66
N VAL A 3 8.38 7.75 -11.89
CA VAL A 3 9.74 7.81 -12.49
C VAL A 3 10.31 9.23 -12.46
N ASP A 4 9.50 10.22 -12.84
CA ASP A 4 9.91 11.63 -12.90
C ASP A 4 10.18 12.24 -11.51
N ALA A 5 9.53 11.72 -10.46
CA ALA A 5 9.80 12.12 -9.09
C ALA A 5 11.04 11.42 -8.51
N GLY A 6 11.57 10.38 -9.17
CA GLY A 6 12.67 9.57 -8.66
C GLY A 6 12.23 8.55 -7.59
N ALA A 7 10.99 8.08 -7.65
CA ALA A 7 10.51 7.03 -6.74
C ALA A 7 11.15 5.67 -7.05
N ASP A 8 11.38 4.87 -6.00
CA ASP A 8 12.00 3.55 -6.13
C ASP A 8 11.05 2.52 -6.74
N ALA A 9 9.75 2.63 -6.43
CA ALA A 9 8.73 1.72 -6.90
C ALA A 9 7.36 2.39 -7.11
N VAL A 10 6.50 1.73 -7.90
CA VAL A 10 5.07 2.06 -8.04
C VAL A 10 4.22 0.86 -7.62
N LYS A 11 3.15 1.12 -6.85
CA LYS A 11 2.28 0.08 -6.30
C LYS A 11 0.85 0.19 -6.81
N PHE A 12 0.28 -0.96 -7.19
CA PHE A 12 -1.11 -1.11 -7.62
C PHE A 12 -1.94 -1.94 -6.62
N GLN A 13 -3.20 -2.22 -6.94
CA GLN A 13 -4.08 -3.08 -6.15
C GLN A 13 -4.77 -4.10 -7.05
N LYS A 14 -4.86 -5.35 -6.59
CA LYS A 14 -5.60 -6.42 -7.26
C LYS A 14 -6.60 -7.05 -6.31
N ARG A 15 -7.85 -7.17 -6.76
CA ARG A 15 -8.92 -7.83 -6.02
C ARG A 15 -9.73 -8.74 -6.94
N THR A 16 -10.31 -9.78 -6.35
CA THR A 16 -11.42 -10.54 -6.90
C THR A 16 -12.67 -10.06 -6.16
N ILE A 17 -13.48 -9.22 -6.80
CA ILE A 17 -14.48 -8.40 -6.11
C ILE A 17 -15.51 -9.23 -5.33
N ASP A 18 -15.94 -10.37 -5.88
CA ASP A 18 -16.93 -11.25 -5.25
C ASP A 18 -16.37 -12.03 -4.06
N LEU A 19 -15.04 -12.08 -3.89
CA LEU A 19 -14.39 -12.65 -2.70
C LEU A 19 -14.18 -11.60 -1.60
N VAL A 20 -13.93 -10.35 -1.99
CA VAL A 20 -13.60 -9.26 -1.06
C VAL A 20 -14.85 -8.59 -0.49
N TYR A 21 -15.93 -8.55 -1.25
CA TYR A 21 -17.15 -7.84 -0.89
C TYR A 21 -18.36 -8.77 -0.83
N THR A 22 -19.28 -8.51 0.09
CA THR A 22 -20.54 -9.25 0.12
C THR A 22 -21.42 -8.87 -1.08
N LYS A 23 -22.28 -9.79 -1.48
CA LYS A 23 -23.24 -9.54 -2.56
C LYS A 23 -24.14 -8.33 -2.25
N GLU A 24 -24.61 -8.21 -1.02
CA GLU A 24 -25.47 -7.10 -0.59
C GLU A 24 -24.75 -5.75 -0.71
N PHE A 25 -23.45 -5.70 -0.42
CA PHE A 25 -22.66 -4.50 -0.63
C PHE A 25 -22.51 -4.19 -2.11
N LEU A 26 -22.15 -5.19 -2.93
CA LEU A 26 -21.96 -5.01 -4.37
C LEU A 26 -23.23 -4.57 -5.09
N ASP A 27 -24.39 -5.05 -4.66
CA ASP A 27 -25.69 -4.70 -5.24
C ASP A 27 -26.24 -3.35 -4.71
N SER A 28 -25.58 -2.73 -3.72
CA SER A 28 -25.99 -1.43 -3.17
C SER A 28 -25.67 -0.25 -4.10
N SER A 29 -26.41 0.85 -3.94
CA SER A 29 -26.29 2.03 -4.80
C SER A 29 -24.96 2.77 -4.61
N ARG A 30 -24.35 3.15 -5.73
CA ARG A 30 -23.23 4.09 -5.80
C ARG A 30 -23.14 4.73 -7.18
N GLU A 31 -23.22 6.05 -7.22
CA GLU A 31 -22.92 6.80 -8.44
C GLU A 31 -21.41 6.79 -8.75
N SER A 32 -21.07 6.41 -9.98
CA SER A 32 -19.70 6.34 -10.47
C SER A 32 -19.61 6.49 -12.01
N PRO A 33 -18.41 6.75 -12.56
CA PRO A 33 -18.22 6.78 -14.01
C PRO A 33 -18.56 5.48 -14.75
N TRP A 34 -18.67 4.36 -14.03
CA TRP A 34 -18.91 3.04 -14.60
C TRP A 34 -20.35 2.53 -14.39
N GLY A 35 -21.16 3.23 -13.60
CA GLY A 35 -22.53 2.80 -13.29
C GLY A 35 -23.04 3.32 -11.95
N THR A 36 -24.19 2.79 -11.53
CA THR A 36 -24.96 3.24 -10.37
C THR A 36 -24.92 2.26 -9.19
N THR A 37 -24.14 1.18 -9.28
CA THR A 37 -23.93 0.18 -8.22
C THR A 37 -22.49 0.16 -7.73
N GLN A 38 -22.29 -0.37 -6.51
CA GLN A 38 -20.93 -0.65 -6.01
C GLN A 38 -20.21 -1.65 -6.92
N ARG A 39 -20.90 -2.67 -7.45
CA ARG A 39 -20.34 -3.65 -8.37
C ARG A 39 -19.69 -2.99 -9.58
N GLU A 40 -20.45 -2.19 -10.33
CA GLU A 40 -19.95 -1.51 -11.53
C GLU A 40 -18.75 -0.61 -11.20
N GLN A 41 -18.80 0.08 -10.05
CA GLN A 41 -17.69 0.91 -9.58
C GLN A 41 -16.43 0.09 -9.26
N LYS A 42 -16.58 -1.09 -8.65
CA LYS A 42 -15.45 -1.96 -8.32
C LYS A 42 -14.88 -2.61 -9.57
N GLU A 43 -15.72 -3.12 -10.46
CA GLU A 43 -15.29 -3.71 -11.73
C GLU A 43 -14.55 -2.69 -12.59
N GLY A 44 -15.05 -1.46 -12.68
CA GLY A 44 -14.41 -0.38 -13.43
C GLY A 44 -13.04 0.08 -12.91
N LEU A 45 -12.74 -0.20 -11.63
CA LEU A 45 -11.45 0.10 -11.00
C LEU A 45 -10.46 -1.07 -11.05
N GLU A 46 -10.91 -2.29 -11.36
CA GLU A 46 -10.06 -3.47 -11.37
C GLU A 46 -9.44 -3.68 -12.75
N PHE A 47 -8.12 -3.79 -12.77
CA PHE A 47 -7.37 -4.18 -13.97
C PHE A 47 -7.37 -5.70 -14.18
N GLY A 48 -7.49 -6.09 -15.44
CA GLY A 48 -7.36 -7.46 -15.92
C GLY A 48 -5.94 -7.80 -16.31
N LEU A 49 -5.77 -8.96 -16.94
CA LEU A 49 -4.46 -9.48 -17.30
C LEU A 49 -3.70 -8.58 -18.28
N GLU A 50 -4.38 -8.04 -19.29
CA GLU A 50 -3.73 -7.24 -20.34
C GLU A 50 -3.23 -5.90 -19.79
N GLU A 51 -3.98 -5.25 -18.90
CA GLU A 51 -3.53 -4.03 -18.22
C GLU A 51 -2.31 -4.30 -17.31
N TYR A 52 -2.31 -5.42 -16.57
CA TYR A 52 -1.16 -5.79 -15.74
C TYR A 52 0.09 -6.18 -16.57
N LYS A 53 -0.08 -6.80 -17.74
CA LYS A 53 1.03 -7.02 -18.69
C LYS A 53 1.60 -5.71 -19.21
N GLU A 54 0.73 -4.72 -19.50
CA GLU A 54 1.18 -3.40 -19.94
C GLU A 54 1.92 -2.67 -18.81
N ILE A 55 1.42 -2.74 -17.57
CA ILE A 55 2.13 -2.22 -16.39
C ILE A 55 3.52 -2.85 -16.28
N ASP A 56 3.61 -4.18 -16.38
CA ASP A 56 4.88 -4.90 -16.27
C ASP A 56 5.88 -4.49 -17.37
N ARG A 57 5.41 -4.44 -18.62
CA ARG A 57 6.21 -4.00 -19.77
C ARG A 57 6.72 -2.57 -19.58
N TYR A 58 5.83 -1.66 -19.19
CA TYR A 58 6.15 -0.24 -19.06
C TYR A 58 7.10 0.04 -17.89
N CYS A 59 6.92 -0.64 -16.75
CA CYS A 59 7.81 -0.49 -15.60
C CYS A 59 9.23 -1.01 -15.92
N LYS A 60 9.34 -2.14 -16.64
CA LYS A 60 10.63 -2.63 -17.16
C LYS A 60 11.29 -1.65 -18.12
N GLU A 61 10.53 -1.06 -19.05
CA GLU A 61 11.03 -0.06 -19.99
C GLU A 61 11.58 1.18 -19.26
N LYS A 62 10.93 1.61 -18.17
CA LYS A 62 11.34 2.77 -17.39
C LYS A 62 12.36 2.47 -16.28
N GLY A 63 12.67 1.19 -16.03
CA GLY A 63 13.58 0.78 -14.97
C GLY A 63 13.08 1.10 -13.56
N ILE A 64 11.75 1.14 -13.34
CA ILE A 64 11.14 1.33 -12.01
C ILE A 64 10.56 0.00 -11.53
N GLU A 65 10.72 -0.30 -10.25
CA GLU A 65 10.10 -1.48 -9.66
C GLU A 65 8.59 -1.31 -9.54
N TRP A 66 7.85 -2.42 -9.63
CA TRP A 66 6.43 -2.39 -9.37
C TRP A 66 5.98 -3.64 -8.62
N PHE A 67 4.88 -3.50 -7.91
CA PHE A 67 4.18 -4.57 -7.22
C PHE A 67 2.73 -4.17 -6.96
N ALA A 68 1.95 -5.05 -6.34
CA ALA A 68 0.57 -4.74 -5.98
C ALA A 68 0.20 -5.28 -4.60
N SER A 69 -0.82 -4.69 -3.99
CA SER A 69 -1.51 -5.26 -2.84
C SER A 69 -2.61 -6.19 -3.33
N ALA A 70 -2.48 -7.49 -3.06
CA ALA A 70 -3.57 -8.43 -3.20
C ALA A 70 -4.54 -8.30 -2.01
N TRP A 71 -5.84 -8.47 -2.27
CA TRP A 71 -6.89 -8.44 -1.25
C TRP A 71 -7.54 -9.80 -1.01
N ASP A 72 -7.10 -10.84 -1.71
CA ASP A 72 -7.60 -12.20 -1.65
C ASP A 72 -6.54 -13.17 -2.21
N LEU A 73 -6.72 -14.46 -1.95
CA LEU A 73 -5.80 -15.51 -2.38
C LEU A 73 -5.70 -15.62 -3.91
N ASP A 74 -6.81 -15.44 -4.63
CA ASP A 74 -6.85 -15.49 -6.09
C ASP A 74 -6.04 -14.35 -6.70
N SER A 75 -6.14 -13.16 -6.11
CA SER A 75 -5.35 -11.99 -6.48
C SER A 75 -3.86 -12.20 -6.20
N GLN A 76 -3.50 -12.84 -5.07
CA GLN A 76 -2.10 -13.17 -4.80
C GLN A 76 -1.58 -14.19 -5.81
N ALA A 77 -2.35 -15.25 -6.09
CA ALA A 77 -2.01 -16.25 -7.09
C ALA A 77 -1.87 -15.62 -8.49
N PHE A 78 -2.78 -14.71 -8.86
CA PHE A 78 -2.70 -13.93 -10.10
C PHE A 78 -1.39 -13.15 -10.17
N LEU A 79 -0.94 -12.50 -9.09
CA LEU A 79 0.29 -11.69 -9.12
C LEU A 79 1.57 -12.51 -9.31
N ARG A 80 1.56 -13.82 -9.03
CA ARG A 80 2.74 -14.70 -9.17
C ARG A 80 3.25 -14.86 -10.59
N GLN A 81 2.38 -14.67 -11.59
CA GLN A 81 2.79 -14.71 -12.99
C GLN A 81 3.74 -13.55 -13.34
N PHE A 82 3.79 -12.51 -12.49
CA PHE A 82 4.73 -11.41 -12.58
C PHE A 82 5.90 -11.68 -11.63
N ASN A 83 7.13 -11.47 -12.12
CA ASN A 83 8.36 -11.64 -11.33
C ASN A 83 8.59 -10.45 -10.39
N LEU A 84 7.64 -10.20 -9.49
CA LEU A 84 7.65 -9.09 -8.55
C LEU A 84 8.65 -9.33 -7.43
N LYS A 85 9.39 -8.29 -7.04
CA LYS A 85 10.37 -8.36 -5.94
C LYS A 85 9.74 -8.29 -4.55
N HIS A 86 8.57 -7.66 -4.46
CA HIS A 86 7.95 -7.29 -3.20
C HIS A 86 6.48 -7.70 -3.14
N ASN A 87 6.01 -7.96 -1.92
CA ASN A 87 4.60 -8.11 -1.60
C ASN A 87 4.11 -6.98 -0.68
N LYS A 88 2.81 -6.70 -0.69
CA LYS A 88 2.18 -5.73 0.23
C LYS A 88 0.93 -6.32 0.86
N ILE A 89 0.91 -6.37 2.19
CA ILE A 89 -0.29 -6.65 2.97
C ILE A 89 -0.97 -5.32 3.29
N ALA A 90 -2.19 -5.12 2.78
CA ALA A 90 -3.03 -3.99 3.17
C ALA A 90 -3.47 -4.14 4.63
N SER A 91 -3.73 -3.02 5.32
CA SER A 91 -4.14 -3.00 6.73
C SER A 91 -5.30 -3.94 7.05
N ALA A 92 -6.33 -3.98 6.21
CA ALA A 92 -7.49 -4.83 6.40
C ALA A 92 -7.16 -6.34 6.29
N MET A 93 -6.06 -6.70 5.63
CA MET A 93 -5.69 -8.08 5.35
C MET A 93 -4.78 -8.70 6.43
N ILE A 94 -4.25 -7.91 7.37
CA ILE A 94 -3.32 -8.42 8.39
C ILE A 94 -3.97 -9.46 9.33
N VAL A 95 -5.30 -9.43 9.47
CA VAL A 95 -6.05 -10.37 10.31
C VAL A 95 -6.30 -11.70 9.61
N TYR A 96 -6.12 -11.77 8.29
CA TYR A 96 -6.40 -12.97 7.51
C TYR A 96 -5.19 -13.90 7.50
N THR A 97 -5.12 -14.81 8.49
CA THR A 97 -3.95 -15.65 8.73
C THR A 97 -3.56 -16.54 7.55
N ASP A 98 -4.52 -17.12 6.82
CA ASP A 98 -4.17 -18.00 5.68
C ASP A 98 -3.61 -17.21 4.51
N PHE A 99 -4.11 -15.99 4.27
CA PHE A 99 -3.52 -15.07 3.31
C PHE A 99 -2.09 -14.67 3.70
N LEU A 100 -1.84 -14.40 4.98
CA LEU A 100 -0.47 -14.11 5.44
C LEU A 100 0.49 -15.29 5.22
N LYS A 101 0.05 -16.52 5.49
CA LYS A 101 0.86 -17.72 5.23
C LYS A 101 1.15 -17.88 3.75
N GLU A 102 0.15 -17.68 2.89
CA GLU A 102 0.30 -17.76 1.45
C GLU A 102 1.35 -16.76 0.94
N VAL A 103 1.25 -15.50 1.36
CA VAL A 103 2.20 -14.44 0.98
C VAL A 103 3.59 -14.72 1.56
N ALA A 104 3.69 -15.12 2.83
CA ALA A 104 4.97 -15.39 3.47
C ALA A 104 5.70 -16.58 2.84
N SER A 105 4.98 -17.58 2.35
CA SER A 105 5.55 -18.77 1.69
C SER A 105 6.35 -18.45 0.42
N GLU A 106 6.10 -17.28 -0.19
CA GLU A 106 6.84 -16.84 -1.38
C GLU A 106 8.25 -16.36 -1.08
N GLY A 107 8.59 -16.10 0.20
CA GLY A 107 9.92 -15.67 0.62
C GLY A 107 10.34 -14.27 0.11
N ARG A 108 9.39 -13.49 -0.41
CA ARG A 108 9.62 -12.14 -0.94
C ARG A 108 9.52 -11.09 0.17
N HIS A 109 10.34 -10.04 0.10
CA HIS A 109 10.27 -8.95 1.08
C HIS A 109 8.89 -8.31 1.08
N THR A 110 8.24 -8.31 2.24
CA THR A 110 6.83 -7.95 2.35
C THR A 110 6.61 -6.72 3.23
N PHE A 111 5.90 -5.74 2.70
CA PHE A 111 5.50 -4.54 3.45
C PHE A 111 4.12 -4.76 4.09
N ILE A 112 4.01 -4.68 5.42
CA ILE A 112 2.79 -5.04 6.16
C ILE A 112 2.21 -3.81 6.87
N SER A 113 1.07 -3.29 6.42
CA SER A 113 0.44 -2.12 7.08
C SER A 113 -0.29 -2.49 8.35
N THR A 114 -0.19 -1.62 9.36
CA THR A 114 -0.69 -1.87 10.73
C THR A 114 -1.77 -0.87 11.17
N GLY A 115 -2.45 -0.21 10.23
CA GLY A 115 -3.63 0.60 10.53
C GLY A 115 -4.89 -0.25 10.79
N MET A 116 -5.80 0.22 11.65
CA MET A 116 -7.05 -0.46 12.06
C MET A 116 -6.85 -1.80 12.79
N THR A 117 -5.72 -1.97 13.48
CA THR A 117 -5.34 -3.28 14.03
C THR A 117 -4.96 -3.19 15.50
N THR A 118 -5.11 -4.30 16.21
CA THR A 118 -4.60 -4.43 17.57
C THR A 118 -3.16 -4.88 17.56
N GLU A 119 -2.48 -4.75 18.71
CA GLU A 119 -1.15 -5.32 18.91
C GLU A 119 -1.13 -6.85 18.71
N GLU A 120 -2.20 -7.54 19.08
CA GLU A 120 -2.32 -8.99 18.92
C GLU A 120 -2.28 -9.38 17.44
N ASP A 121 -2.98 -8.64 16.59
CA ASP A 121 -3.00 -8.86 15.14
C ASP A 121 -1.61 -8.69 14.53
N ILE A 122 -0.90 -7.63 14.89
CA ILE A 122 0.48 -7.37 14.42
C ILE A 122 1.40 -8.51 14.90
N THR A 123 1.27 -8.93 16.16
CA THR A 123 2.08 -10.02 16.72
C THR A 123 1.84 -11.35 16.00
N LYS A 124 0.59 -11.67 15.65
CA LYS A 124 0.25 -12.85 14.85
C LYS A 124 0.89 -12.77 13.47
N ALA A 125 0.79 -11.63 12.79
CA ALA A 125 1.40 -11.44 11.48
C ALA A 125 2.92 -11.60 11.52
N VAL A 126 3.61 -10.94 12.46
CA VAL A 126 5.05 -11.06 12.63
C VAL A 126 5.48 -12.52 12.84
N LYS A 127 4.76 -13.28 13.68
CA LYS A 127 5.04 -14.71 13.89
C LYS A 127 4.89 -15.54 12.62
N VAL A 128 3.90 -15.24 11.77
CA VAL A 128 3.73 -15.95 10.50
C VAL A 128 4.97 -15.77 9.63
N PHE A 129 5.42 -14.54 9.41
CA PHE A 129 6.58 -14.25 8.56
C PHE A 129 7.90 -14.78 9.16
N GLN A 130 8.09 -14.65 10.48
CA GLN A 130 9.27 -15.17 11.16
C GLN A 130 9.35 -16.71 11.11
N SER A 131 8.21 -17.42 11.19
CA SER A 131 8.23 -18.89 11.21
C SER A 131 8.74 -19.53 9.93
N VAL A 132 8.73 -18.79 8.82
CA VAL A 132 9.25 -19.21 7.51
C VAL A 132 10.47 -18.39 7.05
N ASN A 133 11.06 -17.58 7.94
CA ASN A 133 12.17 -16.68 7.64
C ASN A 133 11.92 -15.73 6.45
N CYS A 134 10.67 -15.29 6.25
CA CYS A 134 10.32 -14.37 5.18
C CYS A 134 10.60 -12.92 5.63
N PRO A 135 11.38 -12.13 4.88
CA PRO A 135 11.72 -10.77 5.28
C PRO A 135 10.52 -9.82 5.17
N PHE A 136 10.39 -8.88 6.11
CA PHE A 136 9.28 -7.95 6.15
C PHE A 136 9.65 -6.59 6.75
N THR A 137 8.82 -5.59 6.45
CA THR A 137 8.82 -4.26 7.07
C THR A 137 7.41 -3.95 7.56
N LEU A 138 7.26 -3.54 8.82
CA LEU A 138 5.98 -3.06 9.33
C LEU A 138 5.77 -1.61 8.90
N MET A 139 4.60 -1.29 8.36
CA MET A 139 4.27 0.06 7.89
C MET A 139 3.29 0.69 8.88
N HIS A 140 3.78 1.63 9.70
CA HIS A 140 2.91 2.46 10.54
C HIS A 140 1.92 3.22 9.64
N CYS A 141 0.65 3.18 10.00
CA CYS A 141 -0.43 3.61 9.12
C CYS A 141 -1.68 3.98 9.92
N VAL A 142 -2.35 5.04 9.51
CA VAL A 142 -3.69 5.41 10.01
C VAL A 142 -4.64 5.44 8.82
N SER A 143 -5.63 4.54 8.81
CA SER A 143 -6.47 4.25 7.64
C SER A 143 -7.66 5.21 7.48
N THR A 144 -7.43 6.51 7.62
CA THR A 144 -8.41 7.57 7.33
C THR A 144 -7.93 8.39 6.13
N TYR A 145 -8.85 8.74 5.22
CA TYR A 145 -8.52 9.32 3.91
C TYR A 145 -9.35 10.60 3.68
N PRO A 146 -8.79 11.81 3.90
CA PRO A 146 -7.46 12.07 4.42
C PRO A 146 -7.39 11.91 5.94
N MET A 147 -6.21 11.55 6.43
CA MET A 147 -5.87 11.49 7.84
C MET A 147 -5.63 12.89 8.37
N LYS A 148 -6.17 13.22 9.55
CA LYS A 148 -5.89 14.48 10.24
C LYS A 148 -4.50 14.40 10.88
N ASP A 149 -3.73 15.48 10.80
CA ASP A 149 -2.34 15.53 11.29
C ASP A 149 -2.20 15.09 12.76
N LYS A 150 -3.13 15.50 13.63
CA LYS A 150 -3.14 15.14 15.05
C LYS A 150 -3.29 13.63 15.31
N ASP A 151 -3.83 12.89 14.34
CA ASP A 151 -4.07 11.46 14.45
C ASP A 151 -2.86 10.64 13.95
N ALA A 152 -1.83 11.28 13.37
CA ALA A 152 -0.68 10.62 12.73
C ALA A 152 0.09 9.69 13.67
N ASN A 153 0.18 10.03 14.96
CA ASN A 153 0.86 9.25 16.00
C ASN A 153 2.21 8.67 15.56
N LEU A 154 3.13 9.51 15.06
CA LEU A 154 4.44 9.06 14.55
C LEU A 154 5.29 8.32 15.60
N ASN A 155 5.03 8.52 16.90
CA ASN A 155 5.66 7.78 17.98
C ASN A 155 5.47 6.26 17.87
N ALA A 156 4.39 5.80 17.22
CA ALA A 156 4.17 4.38 16.95
C ALA A 156 5.30 3.73 16.15
N ILE A 157 6.05 4.49 15.35
CA ILE A 157 7.24 4.01 14.62
C ILE A 157 8.27 3.45 15.61
N HIS A 158 8.54 4.17 16.71
CA HIS A 158 9.44 3.70 17.76
C HIS A 158 8.89 2.48 18.47
N THR A 159 7.61 2.50 18.85
CA THR A 159 6.96 1.37 19.52
C THR A 159 7.04 0.09 18.69
N LEU A 160 6.73 0.14 17.40
CA LEU A 160 6.80 -1.02 16.51
C LEU A 160 8.24 -1.54 16.40
N ARG A 161 9.21 -0.63 16.20
CA ARG A 161 10.63 -0.99 16.06
C ARG A 161 11.18 -1.63 17.32
N GLU A 162 10.88 -1.05 18.48
CA GLU A 162 11.35 -1.54 19.77
C GLU A 162 10.76 -2.91 20.13
N LYS A 163 9.48 -3.12 19.82
CA LYS A 163 8.76 -4.34 20.18
C LYS A 163 9.11 -5.51 19.26
N TYR A 164 9.09 -5.29 17.95
CA TYR A 164 9.24 -6.37 16.96
C TYR A 164 10.67 -6.52 16.42
N LYS A 165 11.57 -5.59 16.77
CA LYS A 165 12.99 -5.61 16.36
C LYS A 165 13.16 -5.80 14.85
N CYS A 166 12.30 -5.15 14.08
CA CYS A 166 12.28 -5.20 12.62
C CYS A 166 12.34 -3.80 12.03
N ASP A 167 12.51 -3.73 10.72
CA ASP A 167 12.36 -2.51 9.95
C ASP A 167 10.94 -1.97 10.05
N VAL A 168 10.83 -0.63 10.13
CA VAL A 168 9.55 0.07 10.21
C VAL A 168 9.52 1.18 9.17
N GLY A 169 8.48 1.15 8.32
CA GLY A 169 8.13 2.18 7.37
C GLY A 169 6.94 3.02 7.81
N TYR A 170 6.54 3.96 6.96
CA TYR A 170 5.33 4.77 7.11
C TYR A 170 4.47 4.70 5.85
N SER A 171 3.19 4.40 5.99
CA SER A 171 2.19 4.53 4.93
C SER A 171 1.24 5.67 5.27
N GLY A 172 1.37 6.76 4.52
CA GLY A 172 0.72 8.03 4.82
C GLY A 172 -0.56 8.27 4.04
N HIS A 173 -1.57 8.82 4.73
CA HIS A 173 -2.84 9.26 4.15
C HIS A 173 -3.17 10.72 4.53
N GLU A 174 -2.20 11.47 5.06
CA GLU A 174 -2.29 12.90 5.35
C GLU A 174 -2.47 13.76 4.09
N VAL A 175 -2.88 15.01 4.27
CA VAL A 175 -2.74 16.06 3.26
C VAL A 175 -1.39 16.76 3.43
N GLY A 176 -0.73 17.08 2.33
CA GLY A 176 0.58 17.72 2.36
C GLY A 176 1.70 16.72 2.64
N LEU A 177 2.87 17.23 3.02
CA LEU A 177 4.13 16.47 3.06
C LEU A 177 4.80 16.45 4.45
N ALA A 178 4.35 17.30 5.38
CA ALA A 178 5.02 17.52 6.65
C ALA A 178 5.11 16.25 7.52
N VAL A 179 4.02 15.47 7.58
CA VAL A 179 3.99 14.22 8.35
C VAL A 179 4.93 13.18 7.74
N SER A 180 4.93 13.03 6.41
CA SER A 180 5.89 12.18 5.70
C SER A 180 7.35 12.55 6.01
N TYR A 181 7.69 13.84 6.01
CA TYR A 181 9.05 14.29 6.39
C TYR A 181 9.38 14.00 7.85
N GLY A 182 8.43 14.23 8.75
CA GLY A 182 8.57 13.87 10.16
C GLY A 182 8.84 12.38 10.32
N ALA A 183 8.09 11.52 9.62
CA ALA A 183 8.30 10.09 9.63
C ALA A 183 9.69 9.70 9.10
N THR A 184 10.14 10.31 8.00
CA THR A 184 11.52 10.14 7.47
C THR A 184 12.58 10.49 8.51
N ALA A 185 12.44 11.61 9.21
CA ALA A 185 13.38 12.03 10.25
C ALA A 185 13.42 11.06 11.46
N LEU A 186 12.38 10.23 11.66
CA LEU A 186 12.36 9.18 12.68
C LEU A 186 13.01 7.85 12.22
N GLY A 187 13.70 7.86 11.07
CA GLY A 187 14.47 6.73 10.57
C GLY A 187 13.59 5.58 10.07
N ILE A 188 12.50 5.89 9.37
CA ILE A 188 11.73 4.86 8.65
C ILE A 188 12.56 4.28 7.50
N THR A 189 12.34 3.01 7.18
CA THR A 189 13.04 2.32 6.08
C THR A 189 12.27 2.32 4.76
N ALA A 190 10.99 2.68 4.80
CA ALA A 190 10.13 2.78 3.63
C ALA A 190 9.06 3.86 3.82
N LEU A 191 8.71 4.58 2.76
CA LEU A 191 7.66 5.58 2.74
C LEU A 191 6.66 5.27 1.61
N GLU A 192 5.39 5.10 1.95
CA GLU A 192 4.30 4.88 1.00
C GLU A 192 3.33 6.08 1.01
N ARG A 193 3.00 6.59 -0.18
CA ARG A 193 2.02 7.66 -0.38
C ARG A 193 1.22 7.39 -1.65
N HIS A 194 -0.06 7.73 -1.63
CA HIS A 194 -0.87 7.71 -2.85
C HIS A 194 -0.43 8.85 -3.79
N VAL A 195 -0.43 8.57 -5.09
CA VAL A 195 -0.11 9.55 -6.14
C VAL A 195 -1.27 9.66 -7.11
N THR A 196 -1.47 10.84 -7.69
CA THR A 196 -2.51 11.08 -8.69
C THR A 196 -2.00 11.96 -9.82
N LEU A 197 -2.69 11.91 -10.96
CA LEU A 197 -2.49 12.84 -12.06
C LEU A 197 -3.16 14.18 -11.77
N ASP A 198 -4.34 14.13 -11.15
CA ASP A 198 -5.17 15.29 -10.84
C ASP A 198 -6.13 14.92 -9.69
N ARG A 199 -6.14 15.72 -8.63
CA ARG A 199 -6.98 15.49 -7.43
C ARG A 199 -8.48 15.70 -7.67
N SER A 200 -8.88 16.28 -8.80
CA SER A 200 -10.28 16.43 -9.22
C SER A 200 -10.84 15.18 -9.91
N MET A 201 -9.99 14.21 -10.24
CA MET A 201 -10.43 12.93 -10.81
C MET A 201 -11.37 12.18 -9.87
N TYR A 202 -12.14 11.23 -10.40
CA TYR A 202 -12.95 10.35 -9.58
C TYR A 202 -12.08 9.49 -8.64
N GLY A 203 -12.53 9.31 -7.39
CA GLY A 203 -11.92 8.38 -6.44
C GLY A 203 -11.93 8.90 -5.00
N SER A 204 -12.10 8.01 -4.03
CA SER A 204 -12.08 8.34 -2.59
C SER A 204 -10.71 8.83 -2.10
N ASP A 205 -9.65 8.37 -2.76
CA ASP A 205 -8.28 8.52 -2.26
C ASP A 205 -7.61 9.80 -2.79
N GLN A 206 -8.29 10.52 -3.68
CA GLN A 206 -7.76 11.70 -4.39
C GLN A 206 -7.41 12.83 -3.42
N SER A 207 -8.21 13.00 -2.36
CA SER A 207 -7.99 14.01 -1.33
C SER A 207 -6.69 13.78 -0.55
N ALA A 208 -6.27 12.53 -0.37
CA ALA A 208 -5.02 12.15 0.29
C ALA A 208 -3.82 12.00 -0.68
N SER A 209 -4.10 11.96 -1.99
CA SER A 209 -3.09 11.70 -3.02
C SER A 209 -2.23 12.92 -3.34
N ILE A 210 -0.99 12.65 -3.75
CA ILE A 210 0.00 13.67 -4.13
C ILE A 210 0.10 13.76 -5.66
N GLU A 211 -0.03 14.97 -6.20
CA GLU A 211 0.22 15.25 -7.61
C GLU A 211 1.71 15.33 -7.95
N ARG A 212 2.05 15.29 -9.24
CA ARG A 212 3.44 15.22 -9.73
C ARG A 212 4.42 16.18 -9.05
N ALA A 213 4.06 17.46 -8.94
CA ALA A 213 4.95 18.46 -8.35
C ALA A 213 5.21 18.20 -6.86
N GLY A 214 4.15 17.89 -6.10
CA GLY A 214 4.27 17.53 -4.69
C GLY A 214 5.06 16.25 -4.48
N PHE A 215 4.95 15.27 -5.39
CA PHE A 215 5.67 14.01 -5.25
C PHE A 215 7.17 14.18 -5.50
N ARG A 216 7.56 15.01 -6.47
CA ARG A 216 8.97 15.39 -6.68
C ARG A 216 9.54 16.13 -5.45
N MET A 217 8.76 17.03 -4.84
CA MET A 217 9.16 17.72 -3.61
C MET A 217 9.32 16.73 -2.44
N LEU A 218 8.41 15.76 -2.33
CA LEU A 218 8.49 14.73 -1.31
C LEU A 218 9.80 13.93 -1.44
N VAL A 219 10.02 13.30 -2.59
CA VAL A 219 11.21 12.46 -2.83
C VAL A 219 12.48 13.28 -2.63
N GLY A 220 12.57 14.48 -3.21
CA GLY A 220 13.76 15.31 -3.11
C GLY A 220 14.12 15.74 -1.69
N ALA A 221 13.13 15.97 -0.82
CA ALA A 221 13.37 16.28 0.59
C ALA A 221 13.66 15.03 1.42
N VAL A 222 13.01 13.89 1.15
CA VAL A 222 13.31 12.59 1.78
C VAL A 222 14.77 12.23 1.56
N ARG A 223 15.28 12.32 0.32
CA ARG A 223 16.70 12.05 0.01
C ARG A 223 17.69 12.95 0.75
N LYS A 224 17.29 14.18 1.08
CA LYS A 224 18.12 15.10 1.87
C LYS A 224 18.11 14.75 3.36
N ILE A 225 16.97 14.31 3.89
CA ILE A 225 16.84 13.88 5.28
C ILE A 225 17.64 12.58 5.51
N GLU A 226 17.65 11.66 4.55
CA GLU A 226 18.38 10.38 4.64
C GLU A 226 19.90 10.53 4.82
N ILE A 227 20.49 11.65 4.40
CA ILE A 227 21.94 11.89 4.46
C ILE A 227 22.37 12.88 5.56
N ALA A 228 21.41 13.44 6.29
CA ALA A 228 21.65 14.45 7.34
C ALA A 228 21.77 13.79 8.72
#